data_AF-E0VG81-F1
#
_entry.id   AF-E0VG81-F1
#
_cell.length_a   1.000
_cell.length_b   1.000
_cell.length_c   1.000
_cell.angle_alpha   90.00
_cell.angle_beta   90.00
_cell.angle_gamma   90.00
#
_symmetry.space_group_name_H-M   'P 1'
#
loop_
_entity.id
_entity.type
_entity.pdbx_description
1 polymer ?
#
loop_
_entity_poly.entity_id
_entity_poly.type
_entity_poly.pdbx_seq_one_letter_code
_entity_poly.pdbx_strand_id
1 'polypeptide(L)'
;MQLTESERAEILRAVQRDENFKEQLSQDSSELLQLICGIRKWIKYKDAVQTATKILYDSLTTMLNLQTLGEEFTGIVQVNNSRSALPDKYLQFLSIIFSNCGNHLINDFIESSSEMIKLSDDEQFFLLSKIQILKFLNVLKVFLPLIIKGHIAYFYMNGSFYHISKRLTGIKYALIRYWLKDKLSIFSFKLIGIVSFICVLLNFFFTLMNLKDFDVQKEDANVTKDSKEIITVTNKCPLCLNIRKNTSVTPCGHLFCWSCIISWLQSQAKCPLCRQSVQPSRVVFILLIANESVRWNHYKSLGLTPSASLTDIKTAYYRLSKIHHPDRNNGSATSAQKFRDIVSAYEVLSKSDSRKKYDKEIFQSSKYHLRSECKH
;
A
#
# COMPACT_ATOMS: atom_id res chain seq x y z
N MET A 1 -40.31 4.02 -25.55
CA MET A 1 -40.49 5.05 -24.52
C MET A 1 -39.18 5.16 -23.76
N GLN A 2 -38.47 6.29 -23.83
CA GLN A 2 -37.23 6.46 -23.07
C GLN A 2 -37.58 6.67 -21.58
N LEU A 3 -37.01 5.85 -20.71
CA LEU A 3 -37.21 5.98 -19.27
C LEU A 3 -36.52 7.25 -18.76
N THR A 4 -37.09 7.86 -17.72
CA THR A 4 -36.55 9.07 -17.11
C THR A 4 -35.21 8.78 -16.41
N GLU A 5 -34.26 9.70 -16.56
CA GLU A 5 -32.96 9.58 -15.91
C GLU A 5 -33.09 9.77 -14.39
N SER A 6 -32.51 8.84 -13.62
CA SER A 6 -32.36 8.97 -12.18
C SER A 6 -31.39 10.09 -11.83
N GLU A 7 -31.66 10.85 -10.77
CA GLU A 7 -30.75 11.90 -10.32
C GLU A 7 -29.72 11.36 -9.31
N ARG A 8 -28.77 12.24 -8.95
CA ARG A 8 -27.63 11.94 -8.07
C ARG A 8 -28.09 11.40 -6.71
N ALA A 9 -29.18 11.97 -6.20
CA ALA A 9 -29.70 11.69 -4.87
C ALA A 9 -30.25 10.27 -4.75
N GLU A 10 -30.98 9.80 -5.76
CA GLU A 10 -31.54 8.45 -5.78
C GLU A 10 -30.43 7.41 -5.93
N ILE A 11 -29.48 7.64 -6.83
CA ILE A 11 -28.33 6.73 -7.02
C ILE A 11 -27.53 6.65 -5.72
N LEU A 12 -27.21 7.80 -5.10
CA LEU A 12 -26.42 7.81 -3.87
C LEU A 12 -27.12 7.10 -2.71
N ARG A 13 -28.41 7.37 -2.49
CA ARG A 13 -29.19 6.73 -1.42
C ARG A 13 -29.32 5.22 -1.64
N ALA A 14 -29.53 4.80 -2.89
CA ALA A 14 -29.55 3.38 -3.24
C ALA A 14 -28.22 2.71 -2.89
N VAL A 15 -27.11 3.29 -3.37
CA VAL A 15 -25.78 2.74 -3.10
C VAL A 15 -25.46 2.70 -1.61
N GLN A 16 -25.75 3.76 -0.86
CA GLN A 16 -25.54 3.77 0.60
C GLN A 16 -26.35 2.69 1.31
N ARG A 17 -27.61 2.48 0.89
CA ARG A 17 -28.47 1.43 1.46
C ARG A 17 -27.92 0.04 1.17
N ASP A 18 -27.47 -0.19 -0.06
CA ASP A 18 -26.84 -1.46 -0.46
C ASP A 18 -25.53 -1.71 0.28
N GLU A 19 -24.62 -0.72 0.37
CA GLU A 19 -23.35 -0.88 1.06
C GLU A 19 -23.55 -1.18 2.56
N ASN A 20 -24.45 -0.48 3.25
CA ASN A 20 -24.75 -0.75 4.65
C ASN A 20 -25.26 -2.19 4.86
N PHE A 21 -26.16 -2.66 3.98
CA PHE A 21 -26.68 -4.01 4.07
C PHE A 21 -25.62 -5.07 3.76
N LYS A 22 -24.79 -4.84 2.72
CA LYS A 22 -23.66 -5.70 2.37
C LYS A 22 -22.63 -5.78 3.50
N GLU A 23 -22.33 -4.67 4.16
CA GLU A 23 -21.41 -4.64 5.29
C GLU A 23 -21.93 -5.48 6.44
N GLN A 24 -23.20 -5.30 6.83
CA GLN A 24 -23.84 -6.11 7.85
C GLN A 24 -23.81 -7.61 7.49
N LEU A 25 -24.25 -7.97 6.29
CA LEU A 25 -24.26 -9.37 5.83
C LEU A 25 -22.85 -9.99 5.81
N SER A 26 -21.84 -9.20 5.44
CA SER A 26 -20.44 -9.65 5.43
C SER A 26 -19.85 -9.82 6.84
N GLN A 27 -20.29 -9.01 7.81
CA GLN A 27 -19.91 -9.17 9.21
C GLN A 27 -20.54 -10.44 9.77
N ASP A 28 -21.85 -10.61 9.58
CA ASP A 28 -22.59 -11.80 10.03
C ASP A 28 -21.99 -13.09 9.43
N SER A 29 -21.66 -13.10 8.13
CA SER A 29 -21.05 -14.27 7.48
C SER A 29 -19.63 -14.58 7.99
N SER A 30 -18.87 -13.54 8.33
CA SER A 30 -17.54 -13.67 8.94
C SER A 30 -17.63 -14.22 10.37
N GLU A 31 -18.59 -13.76 11.16
CA GLU A 31 -18.85 -14.27 12.51
C GLU A 31 -19.33 -15.73 12.49
N LEU A 32 -20.21 -16.09 11.56
CA LEU A 32 -20.61 -17.49 11.35
C LEU A 32 -19.41 -18.39 11.01
N LEU A 33 -18.50 -17.92 10.16
CA LEU A 33 -17.25 -18.64 9.87
C LEU A 33 -16.42 -18.84 11.15
N GLN A 34 -16.33 -17.82 12.00
CA GLN A 34 -15.61 -17.90 13.28
C GLN A 34 -16.23 -18.95 14.22
N LEU A 35 -17.56 -18.99 14.32
CA LEU A 35 -18.28 -19.93 15.17
C LEU A 35 -18.14 -21.38 14.67
N ILE A 36 -18.25 -21.61 13.37
CA ILE A 36 -18.25 -22.96 12.78
C ILE A 36 -16.83 -23.53 12.66
N CYS A 37 -15.89 -22.73 12.15
CA CYS A 37 -14.55 -23.19 11.76
C CYS A 37 -13.46 -22.84 12.79
N GLY A 38 -13.81 -22.07 13.81
CA GLY A 38 -12.88 -21.56 14.82
C GLY A 38 -11.98 -20.44 14.32
N ILE A 39 -11.27 -19.82 15.26
CA ILE A 39 -10.51 -18.58 15.05
C ILE A 39 -9.41 -18.69 13.96
N ARG A 40 -8.75 -19.84 13.86
CA ARG A 40 -7.59 -20.02 12.96
C ARG A 40 -8.01 -19.97 11.50
N LYS A 41 -9.08 -20.68 11.15
CA LYS A 41 -9.63 -20.68 9.79
C LYS A 41 -10.29 -19.33 9.47
N TRP A 42 -10.96 -18.73 10.47
CA TRP A 42 -11.54 -17.40 10.33
C TRP A 42 -10.50 -16.34 9.95
N ILE A 43 -9.39 -16.23 10.68
CA ILE A 43 -8.33 -15.24 10.35
C ILE A 43 -7.82 -15.43 8.91
N LYS A 44 -7.71 -16.68 8.45
CA LYS A 44 -7.21 -16.99 7.11
C LYS A 44 -8.21 -16.66 6.00
N TYR A 45 -9.51 -16.90 6.23
CA TYR A 45 -10.54 -16.86 5.17
C TYR A 45 -11.56 -15.73 5.33
N LYS A 46 -11.50 -14.92 6.39
CA LYS A 46 -12.48 -13.84 6.64
C LYS A 46 -12.64 -12.88 5.47
N ASP A 47 -11.54 -12.41 4.88
CA ASP A 47 -11.58 -11.42 3.79
C ASP A 47 -12.17 -12.04 2.50
N ALA A 48 -11.89 -13.32 2.28
CA ALA A 48 -12.44 -14.09 1.16
C ALA A 48 -13.95 -14.33 1.33
N VAL A 49 -14.40 -14.71 2.54
CA VAL A 49 -15.83 -14.92 2.83
C VAL A 49 -16.61 -13.61 2.77
N GLN A 50 -16.05 -12.51 3.29
CA GLN A 50 -16.66 -11.18 3.19
C GLN A 50 -16.84 -10.76 1.73
N THR A 51 -15.80 -10.89 0.91
CA THR A 51 -15.87 -10.57 -0.53
C THR A 51 -16.87 -11.48 -1.26
N ALA A 52 -16.84 -12.79 -0.98
CA ALA A 52 -17.77 -13.75 -1.57
C ALA A 52 -19.22 -13.42 -1.21
N THR A 53 -19.49 -13.00 0.02
CA THR A 53 -20.83 -12.60 0.48
C THR A 53 -21.36 -11.40 -0.33
N LYS A 54 -20.52 -10.38 -0.57
CA LYS A 54 -20.89 -9.22 -1.40
C LYS A 54 -21.16 -9.61 -2.85
N ILE A 55 -20.31 -10.45 -3.44
CA ILE A 55 -20.49 -10.98 -4.80
C ILE A 55 -21.78 -11.80 -4.90
N LEU A 56 -22.09 -12.62 -3.90
CA LEU A 56 -23.31 -13.42 -3.86
C LEU A 56 -24.55 -12.54 -3.82
N TYR A 57 -24.57 -11.50 -2.99
CA TYR A 57 -25.66 -10.51 -2.96
C TYR A 57 -25.86 -9.87 -4.34
N ASP A 58 -24.79 -9.35 -4.94
CA ASP A 58 -24.87 -8.71 -6.25
C ASP A 58 -25.27 -9.68 -7.35
N SER A 59 -24.84 -10.95 -7.27
CA SER A 59 -25.18 -11.97 -8.25
C SER A 59 -26.65 -12.35 -8.16
N LEU A 60 -27.18 -12.57 -6.95
CA LEU A 60 -28.58 -12.93 -6.73
C LEU A 60 -29.55 -11.79 -7.08
N THR A 61 -29.12 -10.55 -6.90
CA THR A 61 -29.94 -9.38 -7.25
C THR A 61 -29.77 -9.02 -8.73
N THR A 62 -28.57 -8.54 -9.10
CA THR A 62 -28.35 -7.90 -10.41
C THR A 62 -28.29 -8.89 -11.58
N MET A 63 -27.69 -10.10 -11.43
CA MET A 63 -27.63 -11.07 -12.54
C MET A 63 -28.99 -11.70 -12.86
N LEU A 64 -29.87 -11.75 -11.86
CA LEU A 64 -31.25 -12.23 -12.02
C LEU A 64 -32.18 -11.11 -12.53
N ASN A 65 -31.64 -9.92 -12.84
CA ASN A 65 -32.39 -8.72 -13.21
C ASN A 65 -33.43 -8.31 -12.16
N LEU A 66 -33.17 -8.62 -10.89
CA LEU A 66 -33.94 -8.13 -9.76
C LEU A 66 -33.32 -6.82 -9.28
N GLN A 67 -34.16 -5.97 -8.68
CA GLN A 67 -33.68 -4.76 -8.05
C GLN A 67 -32.90 -5.13 -6.78
N THR A 68 -31.82 -4.40 -6.50
CA THR A 68 -31.17 -4.47 -5.18
C THR A 68 -32.05 -3.79 -4.12
N LEU A 69 -31.78 -4.04 -2.84
CA LEU A 69 -32.48 -3.40 -1.73
C LEU A 69 -32.43 -1.86 -1.85
N GLY A 70 -31.28 -1.31 -2.23
CA GLY A 70 -31.10 0.12 -2.47
C GLY A 70 -31.90 0.62 -3.67
N GLU A 71 -31.94 -0.15 -4.76
CA GLU A 71 -32.71 0.16 -5.96
C GLU A 71 -34.22 0.18 -5.70
N GLU A 72 -34.73 -0.77 -4.92
CA GLU A 72 -36.14 -0.79 -4.47
C GLU A 72 -36.47 0.38 -3.53
N PHE A 73 -35.54 0.72 -2.65
CA PHE A 73 -35.69 1.80 -1.67
C PHE A 73 -35.90 3.16 -2.37
N THR A 74 -35.15 3.44 -3.43
CA THR A 74 -35.27 4.72 -4.17
C THR A 74 -36.14 4.62 -5.42
N GLY A 75 -36.53 3.42 -5.83
CA GLY A 75 -37.36 3.19 -7.02
C GLY A 75 -36.61 3.41 -8.33
N ILE A 76 -35.32 3.03 -8.39
CA ILE A 76 -34.49 3.06 -9.60
C ILE A 76 -34.24 1.65 -10.12
N VAL A 77 -33.96 1.52 -11.41
CA VAL A 77 -33.64 0.23 -12.05
C VAL A 77 -32.45 0.36 -12.99
N GLN A 78 -31.64 -0.70 -13.08
CA GLN A 78 -30.52 -0.74 -14.01
C GLN A 78 -31.00 -0.86 -15.45
N VAL A 79 -30.40 -0.06 -16.33
CA VAL A 79 -30.68 -0.03 -17.76
C VAL A 79 -29.38 0.04 -18.56
N ASN A 80 -29.44 -0.39 -19.82
CA ASN A 80 -28.32 -0.24 -20.74
C ASN A 80 -27.98 1.25 -21.00
N ASN A 81 -26.86 1.48 -21.71
CA ASN A 81 -26.39 2.83 -22.00
C ASN A 81 -27.43 3.70 -22.73
N SER A 82 -28.27 3.08 -23.56
CA SER A 82 -29.35 3.69 -24.36
C SER A 82 -30.66 3.91 -23.58
N ARG A 83 -30.78 3.41 -22.33
CA ARG A 83 -31.98 3.47 -21.48
C ARG A 83 -33.24 2.87 -22.11
N SER A 84 -33.06 1.89 -23.00
CA SER A 84 -34.14 1.27 -23.77
C SER A 84 -34.40 -0.18 -23.36
N ALA A 85 -33.42 -0.84 -22.74
CA ALA A 85 -33.50 -2.24 -22.34
C ALA A 85 -32.71 -2.48 -21.06
N LEU A 86 -32.89 -3.68 -20.49
CA LEU A 86 -32.06 -4.19 -19.41
C LEU A 86 -30.60 -4.35 -19.87
N PRO A 87 -29.62 -4.25 -18.97
CA PRO A 87 -28.22 -4.44 -19.34
C PRO A 87 -27.90 -5.90 -19.70
N ASP A 88 -26.89 -6.10 -20.54
CA ASP A 88 -26.41 -7.44 -20.89
C ASP A 88 -25.82 -8.16 -19.67
N LYS A 89 -26.12 -9.45 -19.54
CA LYS A 89 -25.60 -10.29 -18.43
C LYS A 89 -24.08 -10.28 -18.34
N TYR A 90 -23.38 -10.25 -19.47
CA TYR A 90 -21.92 -10.16 -19.47
C TYR A 90 -21.40 -8.85 -18.87
N LEU A 91 -22.03 -7.72 -19.20
CA LEU A 91 -21.67 -6.41 -18.68
C LEU A 91 -22.01 -6.27 -17.20
N GLN A 92 -23.13 -6.84 -16.76
CA GLN A 92 -23.47 -6.93 -15.34
C GLN A 92 -22.42 -7.76 -14.59
N PHE A 93 -21.99 -8.90 -15.13
CA PHE A 93 -20.99 -9.76 -14.49
C PHE A 93 -19.66 -9.02 -14.32
N LEU A 94 -19.17 -8.38 -15.39
CA LEU A 94 -17.97 -7.53 -15.32
C LEU A 94 -18.11 -6.42 -14.29
N SER A 95 -19.29 -5.80 -14.17
CA SER A 95 -19.55 -4.76 -13.18
C SER A 95 -19.44 -5.29 -11.75
N ILE A 96 -19.95 -6.49 -11.47
CA ILE A 96 -19.86 -7.15 -10.16
C ILE A 96 -18.41 -7.49 -9.81
N ILE A 97 -17.66 -8.05 -10.77
CA ILE A 97 -16.25 -8.40 -10.56
C ILE A 97 -15.41 -7.14 -10.32
N PHE A 98 -15.58 -6.09 -11.12
CA PHE A 98 -14.80 -4.85 -10.92
C PHE A 98 -15.18 -4.09 -9.65
N SER A 99 -16.44 -4.13 -9.22
CA SER A 99 -16.85 -3.46 -7.97
C SER A 99 -16.31 -4.15 -6.72
N ASN A 100 -16.32 -5.49 -6.69
CA ASN A 100 -15.91 -6.25 -5.50
C ASN A 100 -14.41 -6.61 -5.49
N CYS A 101 -13.84 -6.92 -6.66
CA CYS A 101 -12.45 -7.38 -6.77
C CYS A 101 -11.49 -6.34 -7.35
N GLY A 102 -11.99 -5.23 -7.92
CA GLY A 102 -11.17 -4.29 -8.70
C GLY A 102 -9.96 -3.74 -7.94
N ASN A 103 -10.12 -3.35 -6.67
CA ASN A 103 -9.02 -2.84 -5.85
C ASN A 103 -7.95 -3.91 -5.59
N HIS A 104 -8.36 -5.16 -5.34
CA HIS A 104 -7.43 -6.27 -5.11
C HIS A 104 -6.67 -6.60 -6.40
N LEU A 105 -7.37 -6.72 -7.52
CA LEU A 105 -6.78 -7.00 -8.83
C LEU A 105 -5.75 -5.95 -9.23
N ILE A 106 -6.05 -4.66 -9.03
CA ILE A 106 -5.11 -3.58 -9.36
C ILE A 106 -3.88 -3.63 -8.44
N ASN A 107 -4.06 -3.82 -7.14
CA ASN A 107 -2.94 -3.87 -6.20
C ASN A 107 -2.05 -5.10 -6.44
N ASP A 108 -2.64 -6.27 -6.65
CA ASP A 108 -1.92 -7.49 -6.99
C ASP A 108 -1.19 -7.34 -8.32
N PHE A 109 -1.82 -6.74 -9.32
CA PHE A 109 -1.18 -6.49 -10.61
C PHE A 109 0.03 -5.57 -10.47
N ILE A 110 -0.08 -4.49 -9.68
CA ILE A 110 1.03 -3.58 -9.40
C ILE A 110 2.16 -4.31 -8.66
N GLU A 111 1.84 -5.07 -7.61
CA GLU A 111 2.83 -5.79 -6.80
C GLU A 111 3.51 -6.90 -7.61
N SER A 112 2.74 -7.75 -8.26
CA SER A 112 3.23 -8.84 -9.12
C SER A 112 4.10 -8.31 -10.27
N SER A 113 3.64 -7.29 -10.98
CA SER A 113 4.43 -6.66 -12.05
C SER A 113 5.73 -6.06 -11.51
N SER A 114 5.68 -5.43 -10.33
CA SER A 114 6.89 -4.87 -9.72
C SER A 114 7.90 -5.94 -9.29
N GLU A 115 7.44 -7.11 -8.84
CA GLU A 115 8.29 -8.23 -8.43
C GLU A 115 8.89 -8.95 -9.65
N MET A 116 8.07 -9.24 -10.67
CA MET A 116 8.56 -9.83 -11.93
C MET A 116 9.64 -8.96 -12.57
N ILE A 117 9.43 -7.64 -12.60
CA ILE A 117 10.42 -6.70 -13.15
C ILE A 117 11.70 -6.67 -12.30
N LYS A 118 11.63 -6.84 -10.97
CA LYS A 118 12.84 -6.89 -10.13
C LYS A 118 13.65 -8.16 -10.38
N LEU A 119 12.98 -9.30 -10.58
CA LEU A 119 13.59 -10.62 -10.74
C LEU A 119 14.16 -10.89 -12.13
N SER A 120 13.85 -10.07 -13.15
CA SER A 120 14.47 -10.20 -14.46
C SER A 120 15.96 -9.84 -14.41
N ASP A 121 16.83 -10.81 -14.69
CA ASP A 121 18.30 -10.72 -14.70
C ASP A 121 18.86 -10.22 -16.06
N ASP A 122 18.01 -9.71 -16.95
CA ASP A 122 18.41 -9.37 -18.33
C ASP A 122 19.35 -8.15 -18.42
N GLU A 123 20.40 -8.34 -19.21
CA GLU A 123 21.58 -7.49 -19.38
C GLU A 123 21.26 -6.01 -19.68
N GLN A 124 22.11 -5.17 -19.10
CA GLN A 124 22.40 -3.72 -19.21
C GLN A 124 21.56 -2.80 -20.15
N PHE A 125 20.99 -3.26 -21.26
CA PHE A 125 20.25 -2.43 -22.22
C PHE A 125 18.83 -2.05 -21.76
N PHE A 126 18.22 -2.81 -20.84
CA PHE A 126 16.85 -2.55 -20.35
C PHE A 126 16.77 -1.83 -18.99
N LEU A 127 17.90 -1.44 -18.39
CA LEU A 127 17.95 -0.91 -17.02
C LEU A 127 17.17 0.42 -16.86
N LEU A 128 17.29 1.32 -17.84
CA LEU A 128 16.57 2.61 -17.83
C LEU A 128 15.05 2.41 -17.93
N SER A 129 14.62 1.56 -18.86
CA SER A 129 13.21 1.19 -19.02
C SER A 129 12.66 0.49 -17.76
N LYS A 130 13.44 -0.40 -17.15
CA LYS A 130 13.11 -1.07 -15.88
C LYS A 130 12.92 -0.08 -14.73
N ILE A 131 13.83 0.88 -14.59
CA ILE A 131 13.71 1.94 -13.57
C ILE A 131 12.47 2.82 -13.85
N GLN A 132 12.23 3.19 -15.11
CA GLN A 132 11.11 4.04 -15.49
C GLN A 132 9.76 3.34 -15.25
N ILE A 133 9.64 2.05 -15.59
CA ILE A 133 8.42 1.27 -15.34
C ILE A 133 8.18 1.10 -13.84
N LEU A 134 9.22 0.81 -13.05
CA LEU A 134 9.07 0.71 -11.59
C LEU A 134 8.68 2.06 -10.94
N LYS A 135 9.26 3.17 -11.43
CA LYS A 135 8.83 4.52 -11.02
C LYS A 135 7.35 4.73 -11.37
N PHE A 136 6.94 4.40 -12.59
CA PHE A 136 5.56 4.52 -13.06
C PHE A 136 4.59 3.69 -12.21
N LEU A 137 4.89 2.43 -11.92
CA LEU A 137 4.04 1.57 -11.09
C LEU A 137 3.87 2.12 -9.66
N ASN A 138 4.94 2.67 -9.08
CA ASN A 138 4.87 3.30 -7.76
C ASN A 138 4.02 4.59 -7.79
N VAL A 139 4.23 5.42 -8.80
CA VAL A 139 3.43 6.62 -9.07
C VAL A 139 1.95 6.23 -9.22
N LEU A 140 1.64 5.20 -10.01
CA LEU A 140 0.28 4.70 -10.21
C LEU A 140 -0.37 4.27 -8.89
N LYS A 141 0.36 3.56 -8.02
CA LYS A 141 -0.13 3.13 -6.70
C LYS A 141 -0.53 4.32 -5.82
N VAL A 142 0.25 5.40 -5.85
CA VAL A 142 -0.02 6.62 -5.10
C VAL A 142 -1.21 7.41 -5.67
N PHE A 143 -1.36 7.44 -7.00
CA PHE A 143 -2.44 8.19 -7.65
C PHE A 143 -3.77 7.44 -7.74
N LEU A 144 -3.80 6.11 -7.58
CA LEU A 144 -5.03 5.32 -7.70
C LEU A 144 -6.17 5.80 -6.77
N PRO A 145 -5.96 6.07 -5.46
CA PRO A 145 -7.01 6.60 -4.59
C PRO A 145 -7.52 7.97 -5.03
N LEU A 146 -6.65 8.77 -5.65
CA LEU A 146 -7.00 10.10 -6.14
C LEU A 146 -7.91 10.02 -7.38
N ILE A 147 -7.65 9.06 -8.27
CA ILE A 147 -8.50 8.78 -9.43
C ILE A 147 -9.90 8.39 -8.96
N ILE A 148 -10.02 7.53 -7.96
CA ILE A 148 -11.32 7.12 -7.38
C ILE A 148 -12.06 8.33 -6.78
N LYS A 149 -11.38 9.16 -5.98
CA LYS A 149 -11.97 10.38 -5.40
C LYS A 149 -12.39 11.38 -6.48
N GLY A 150 -11.58 11.55 -7.51
CA GLY A 150 -11.89 12.40 -8.66
C GLY A 150 -13.11 11.91 -9.45
N HIS A 151 -13.24 10.59 -9.62
CA HIS A 151 -14.41 9.97 -10.23
C HIS A 151 -15.70 10.24 -9.43
N ILE A 152 -15.65 10.11 -8.10
CA ILE A 152 -16.79 10.41 -7.22
C ILE A 152 -17.13 11.91 -7.25
N ALA A 153 -16.13 12.80 -7.24
CA ALA A 153 -16.35 14.23 -7.39
C ALA A 153 -17.06 14.56 -8.72
N TYR A 154 -16.63 13.93 -9.81
CA TYR A 154 -17.28 14.06 -11.12
C TYR A 154 -18.71 13.51 -11.12
N PHE A 155 -18.98 12.40 -10.39
CA PHE A 155 -20.34 11.91 -10.20
C PHE A 155 -21.24 12.97 -9.55
N TYR A 156 -20.79 13.64 -8.50
CA TYR A 156 -21.57 14.71 -7.87
C TYR A 156 -21.86 15.88 -8.83
N MET A 157 -20.96 16.16 -9.77
CA MET A 157 -21.17 17.21 -10.78
C MET A 157 -22.15 16.78 -11.89
N ASN A 158 -22.01 15.57 -12.44
CA ASN A 158 -22.70 15.17 -13.68
C ASN A 158 -23.78 14.09 -13.48
N GLY A 159 -23.69 13.27 -12.44
CA GLY A 159 -24.77 12.40 -11.94
C GLY A 159 -24.97 11.04 -12.62
N SER A 160 -24.11 10.65 -13.55
CA SER A 160 -24.37 9.43 -14.36
C SER A 160 -23.88 8.12 -13.72
N PHE A 161 -22.69 8.10 -13.13
CA PHE A 161 -22.05 6.86 -12.65
C PHE A 161 -21.33 7.09 -11.33
N TYR A 162 -21.82 6.48 -10.23
CA TYR A 162 -21.18 6.51 -8.92
C TYR A 162 -20.03 5.50 -8.82
N HIS A 163 -20.22 4.28 -9.32
CA HIS A 163 -19.18 3.26 -9.36
C HIS A 163 -18.41 3.30 -10.67
N ILE A 164 -17.09 3.14 -10.58
CA ILE A 164 -16.22 3.08 -11.77
C ILE A 164 -16.51 1.83 -12.62
N SER A 165 -16.91 0.72 -11.99
CA SER A 165 -17.30 -0.51 -12.66
C SER A 165 -18.47 -0.29 -13.62
N LYS A 166 -19.54 0.38 -13.14
CA LYS A 166 -20.72 0.72 -13.95
C LYS A 166 -20.43 1.73 -15.06
N ARG A 167 -19.45 2.60 -14.86
CA ARG A 167 -18.94 3.50 -15.91
C ARG A 167 -18.26 2.73 -17.04
N LEU A 168 -17.40 1.76 -16.69
CA LEU A 168 -16.70 0.93 -17.68
C LEU A 168 -17.66 0.04 -18.47
N THR A 169 -18.72 -0.45 -17.82
CA THR A 169 -19.71 -1.34 -18.46
C THR A 169 -20.89 -0.58 -19.08
N GLY A 170 -21.01 0.72 -18.85
CA GLY A 170 -22.08 1.56 -19.40
C GLY A 170 -23.48 1.31 -18.80
N ILE A 171 -23.55 0.70 -17.61
CA ILE A 171 -24.81 0.43 -16.90
C ILE A 171 -25.30 1.70 -16.21
N LYS A 172 -26.48 2.17 -16.60
CA LYS A 172 -27.12 3.38 -16.06
C LYS A 172 -28.31 3.04 -15.20
N TYR A 173 -28.85 4.05 -14.55
CA TYR A 173 -30.08 3.96 -13.78
C TYR A 173 -31.21 4.76 -14.43
N ALA A 174 -32.40 4.20 -14.37
CA ALA A 174 -33.65 4.85 -14.74
C ALA A 174 -34.56 4.94 -13.52
N LEU A 175 -35.30 6.05 -13.40
CA LEU A 175 -36.24 6.28 -12.32
C LEU A 175 -37.62 5.72 -12.69
N ILE A 176 -38.15 4.81 -11.87
CA ILE A 176 -39.52 4.27 -12.04
C ILE A 176 -40.52 5.14 -11.27
N ARG A 177 -40.17 5.55 -10.03
CA ARG A 177 -41.03 6.35 -9.15
C ARG A 177 -40.78 7.84 -9.31
N TYR A 178 -41.29 8.42 -10.41
CA TYR A 178 -41.04 9.83 -10.76
C TYR A 178 -41.51 10.86 -9.73
N TRP A 179 -42.49 10.53 -8.87
CA TRP A 179 -43.00 11.41 -7.82
C TRP A 179 -42.05 11.55 -6.61
N LEU A 180 -41.02 10.70 -6.49
CA LEU A 180 -39.97 10.80 -5.46
C LEU A 180 -38.81 11.74 -5.85
N LYS A 181 -38.90 12.35 -7.04
CA LYS A 181 -37.81 13.13 -7.65
C LYS A 181 -37.54 14.42 -6.88
N ASP A 182 -36.40 14.49 -6.21
CA ASP A 182 -36.01 15.65 -5.40
C ASP A 182 -35.13 16.66 -6.18
N LYS A 183 -35.78 17.67 -6.76
CA LYS A 183 -35.12 18.73 -7.54
C LYS A 183 -34.26 19.68 -6.70
N LEU A 184 -34.53 19.82 -5.40
CA LEU A 184 -33.81 20.77 -4.53
C LEU A 184 -32.38 20.30 -4.27
N SER A 185 -32.19 18.99 -4.19
CA SER A 185 -30.89 18.37 -3.90
C SER A 185 -29.83 18.59 -4.99
N ILE A 186 -30.23 18.90 -6.23
CA ILE A 186 -29.33 19.01 -7.39
C ILE A 186 -28.23 20.06 -7.16
N PHE A 187 -28.59 21.23 -6.64
CA PHE A 187 -27.64 22.31 -6.40
C PHE A 187 -26.62 21.93 -5.32
N SER A 188 -27.10 21.37 -4.20
CA SER A 188 -26.27 20.91 -3.09
C SER A 188 -25.25 19.87 -3.54
N PHE A 189 -25.66 18.89 -4.34
CA PHE A 189 -24.73 17.88 -4.87
C PHE A 189 -23.70 18.47 -5.83
N LYS A 190 -24.08 19.41 -6.69
CA LYS A 190 -23.10 20.10 -7.56
C LYS A 190 -22.06 20.86 -6.74
N LEU A 191 -22.47 21.54 -5.67
CA LEU A 191 -21.57 22.25 -4.76
C LEU A 191 -20.61 21.27 -4.08
N ILE A 192 -21.13 20.16 -3.52
CA ILE A 192 -20.31 19.09 -2.93
C ILE A 192 -19.32 18.53 -3.95
N GLY A 193 -19.73 18.38 -5.21
CA GLY A 193 -18.86 17.95 -6.31
C GLY A 193 -17.71 18.91 -6.57
N ILE A 194 -17.99 20.22 -6.66
CA ILE A 194 -16.96 21.26 -6.86
C ILE A 194 -15.97 21.28 -5.69
N VAL A 195 -16.47 21.27 -4.46
CA VAL A 195 -15.62 21.25 -3.25
C VAL A 195 -14.75 19.99 -3.24
N SER A 196 -15.33 18.82 -3.51
CA SER A 196 -14.61 17.55 -3.58
C SER A 196 -13.54 17.57 -4.67
N PHE A 197 -13.84 18.17 -5.83
CA PHE A 197 -12.90 18.30 -6.93
C PHE A 197 -11.72 19.22 -6.56
N ILE A 198 -11.96 20.35 -5.91
CA ILE A 198 -10.91 21.22 -5.38
C ILE A 198 -10.04 20.47 -4.37
N CYS A 199 -10.64 19.73 -3.43
CA CYS A 199 -9.87 18.90 -2.49
C CYS A 199 -9.01 17.84 -3.19
N VAL A 200 -9.51 17.23 -4.27
CA VAL A 200 -8.75 16.28 -5.10
C VAL A 200 -7.59 17.00 -5.80
N LEU A 201 -7.79 18.19 -6.36
CA LEU A 201 -6.72 18.98 -6.97
C LEU A 201 -5.63 19.40 -5.96
N LEU A 202 -6.02 19.79 -4.75
CA LEU A 202 -5.05 20.11 -3.70
C LEU A 202 -4.25 18.86 -3.30
N ASN A 203 -4.91 17.71 -3.09
CA ASN A 203 -4.23 16.45 -2.81
C ASN A 203 -3.31 16.02 -3.94
N PHE A 204 -3.71 16.23 -5.20
CA PHE A 204 -2.87 15.99 -6.38
C PHE A 204 -1.57 16.80 -6.29
N PHE A 205 -1.69 18.10 -6.02
CA PHE A 205 -0.56 19.01 -5.94
C PHE A 205 0.39 18.66 -4.80
N PHE A 206 -0.13 18.42 -3.59
CA PHE A 206 0.69 17.95 -2.45
C PHE A 206 1.41 16.63 -2.75
N THR A 207 0.73 15.70 -3.40
CA THR A 207 1.31 14.41 -3.79
C THR A 207 2.44 14.59 -4.81
N LEU A 208 2.26 15.47 -5.80
CA LEU A 208 3.32 15.79 -6.77
C LEU A 208 4.54 16.44 -6.12
N MET A 209 4.34 17.35 -5.16
CA MET A 209 5.44 17.95 -4.40
C MET A 209 6.24 16.87 -3.65
N ASN A 210 5.55 15.98 -2.93
CA ASN A 210 6.20 14.90 -2.17
C ASN A 210 6.92 13.87 -3.06
N LEU A 211 6.44 13.62 -4.28
CA LEU A 211 7.10 12.71 -5.22
C LEU A 211 8.41 13.29 -5.78
N LYS A 212 8.54 14.63 -5.86
CA LYS A 212 9.76 15.29 -6.34
C LYS A 212 10.93 15.14 -5.35
N ASP A 213 10.64 15.04 -4.06
CA ASP A 213 11.66 14.82 -3.02
C ASP A 213 12.16 13.36 -2.98
N PHE A 214 11.43 12.41 -3.59
CA PHE A 214 11.79 10.99 -3.61
C PHE A 214 12.92 10.64 -4.60
N ASP A 215 13.18 11.49 -5.60
CA ASP A 215 14.25 11.26 -6.58
C ASP A 215 15.66 11.61 -6.05
N VAL A 216 15.76 12.22 -4.86
CA VAL A 216 17.04 12.65 -4.26
C VAL A 216 17.69 11.54 -3.40
N GLN A 217 16.99 10.45 -3.05
CA GLN A 217 17.51 9.41 -2.13
C GLN A 217 17.85 8.05 -2.77
N LYS A 218 18.10 7.99 -4.09
CA LYS A 218 18.28 6.73 -4.83
C LYS A 218 19.70 6.42 -5.33
N GLU A 219 20.72 6.93 -4.64
CA GLU A 219 22.07 6.36 -4.71
C GLU A 219 22.30 5.61 -3.41
N ASP A 220 22.20 4.27 -3.44
CA ASP A 220 22.88 3.30 -2.55
C ASP A 220 22.08 1.98 -2.53
N ALA A 221 22.21 1.18 -3.59
CA ALA A 221 21.66 -0.19 -3.59
C ALA A 221 22.58 -1.16 -4.36
N ASN A 222 23.77 -1.37 -3.82
CA ASN A 222 24.58 -2.55 -4.14
C ASN A 222 24.76 -3.37 -2.85
N VAL A 223 23.84 -4.30 -2.57
CA VAL A 223 23.95 -5.26 -1.47
C VAL A 223 23.89 -6.68 -2.05
N THR A 224 24.93 -7.46 -1.77
CA THR A 224 25.23 -8.78 -2.32
C THR A 224 24.30 -9.89 -1.79
N LYS A 225 24.11 -10.93 -2.63
CA LYS A 225 23.14 -12.05 -2.50
C LYS A 225 23.21 -12.82 -1.18
N ASP A 226 24.36 -12.93 -0.53
CA ASP A 226 24.55 -13.78 0.67
C ASP A 226 23.86 -13.27 1.94
N SER A 227 23.49 -11.98 1.98
CA SER A 227 22.80 -11.37 3.12
C SER A 227 21.29 -11.62 3.16
N LYS A 228 20.69 -12.07 2.04
CA LYS A 228 19.23 -12.27 1.94
C LYS A 228 18.73 -13.51 2.69
N GLU A 229 19.53 -14.57 2.80
CA GLU A 229 19.05 -15.82 3.41
C GLU A 229 18.98 -15.73 4.94
N ILE A 230 19.91 -15.01 5.60
CA ILE A 230 19.91 -14.90 7.06
C ILE A 230 18.81 -13.94 7.55
N ILE A 231 18.45 -12.92 6.76
CA ILE A 231 17.44 -11.90 7.10
C ILE A 231 15.99 -12.42 6.89
N THR A 232 15.78 -13.44 6.05
CA THR A 232 14.44 -13.94 5.71
C THR A 232 13.86 -14.89 6.76
N VAL A 233 14.68 -15.54 7.57
CA VAL A 233 14.23 -16.47 8.63
C VAL A 233 13.66 -15.71 9.85
N THR A 234 14.26 -14.58 10.21
CA THR A 234 13.88 -13.81 11.43
C THR A 234 12.69 -12.87 11.23
N ASN A 235 12.28 -12.61 9.98
CA ASN A 235 11.24 -11.62 9.63
C ASN A 235 9.83 -12.18 9.39
N LYS A 236 9.59 -13.48 9.62
CA LYS A 236 8.26 -14.08 9.44
C LYS A 236 7.33 -13.81 10.64
N CYS A 237 6.05 -13.61 10.36
CA CYS A 237 5.02 -13.48 11.38
C CYS A 237 4.62 -14.87 11.88
N PRO A 238 4.60 -15.14 13.20
CA PRO A 238 4.17 -16.44 13.73
C PRO A 238 2.68 -16.76 13.46
N LEU A 239 1.85 -15.73 13.24
CA LEU A 239 0.41 -15.89 13.01
C LEU A 239 0.08 -16.16 11.53
N CYS A 240 0.68 -15.42 10.59
CA CYS A 240 0.37 -15.55 9.16
C CYS A 240 1.47 -16.23 8.33
N LEU A 241 2.63 -16.56 8.93
CA LEU A 241 3.80 -17.22 8.32
C LEU A 241 4.46 -16.48 7.15
N ASN A 242 3.91 -15.32 6.75
CA ASN A 242 4.48 -14.41 5.77
C ASN A 242 5.47 -13.44 6.42
N ILE A 243 6.23 -12.72 5.60
CA ILE A 243 7.06 -11.59 6.06
C ILE A 243 6.17 -10.59 6.81
N ARG A 244 6.61 -10.16 8.00
CA ARG A 244 5.84 -9.21 8.82
C ARG A 244 5.62 -7.91 8.06
N LYS A 245 4.36 -7.60 7.74
CA LYS A 245 3.92 -6.29 7.25
C LYS A 245 3.41 -5.47 8.44
N ASN A 246 3.76 -4.19 8.51
CA ASN A 246 3.29 -3.29 9.58
C ASN A 246 3.57 -3.88 10.98
N THR A 247 4.85 -4.05 11.28
CA THR A 247 5.31 -4.76 12.48
C THR A 247 4.79 -4.11 13.75
N SER A 248 4.30 -4.93 14.65
CA SER A 248 3.76 -4.56 15.94
C SER A 248 4.46 -5.36 17.02
N VAL A 249 4.63 -4.75 18.19
CA VAL A 249 5.23 -5.39 19.36
C VAL A 249 4.22 -5.41 20.50
N THR A 250 4.11 -6.58 21.10
CA THR A 250 3.33 -6.77 22.33
C THR A 250 4.17 -6.32 23.54
N PRO A 251 3.58 -6.00 24.70
CA PRO A 251 4.33 -5.63 25.91
C PRO A 251 5.35 -6.69 26.36
N CYS A 252 5.17 -7.94 25.93
CA CYS A 252 6.09 -9.04 26.19
C CYS A 252 7.20 -9.18 25.13
N GLY A 253 7.39 -8.18 24.25
CA GLY A 253 8.47 -8.12 23.26
C GLY A 253 8.24 -8.92 21.97
N HIS A 254 7.17 -9.71 21.88
CA HIS A 254 6.92 -10.54 20.70
C HIS A 254 6.36 -9.74 19.52
N LEU A 255 6.88 -10.05 18.33
CA LEU A 255 6.63 -9.34 17.08
C LEU A 255 5.62 -10.04 16.17
N PHE A 256 4.64 -9.27 15.67
CA PHE A 256 3.59 -9.76 14.77
C PHE A 256 3.21 -8.68 13.74
N CYS A 257 2.45 -9.02 12.69
CA CYS A 257 1.77 -8.00 11.88
C CYS A 257 0.69 -7.32 12.73
N TRP A 258 0.53 -6.00 12.62
CA TRP A 258 -0.49 -5.23 13.33
C TRP A 258 -1.89 -5.84 13.17
N SER A 259 -2.30 -6.13 11.94
CA SER A 259 -3.59 -6.74 11.65
C SER A 259 -3.76 -8.13 12.27
N CYS A 260 -2.68 -8.91 12.33
CA CYS A 260 -2.71 -10.27 12.88
C CYS A 260 -2.85 -10.25 14.40
N ILE A 261 -2.08 -9.42 15.12
CA ILE A 261 -2.15 -9.39 16.58
C ILE A 261 -3.42 -8.74 17.10
N ILE A 262 -3.91 -7.66 16.47
CA ILE A 262 -5.15 -7.02 16.88
C ILE A 262 -6.34 -7.96 16.69
N SER A 263 -6.40 -8.67 15.55
CA SER A 263 -7.44 -9.67 15.29
C SER A 263 -7.39 -10.84 16.28
N TRP A 264 -6.20 -11.22 16.75
CA TRP A 264 -6.04 -12.24 17.80
C TRP A 264 -6.51 -11.75 19.17
N LEU A 265 -6.10 -10.54 19.57
CA LEU A 265 -6.41 -9.98 20.88
C LEU A 265 -7.90 -9.67 21.08
N GLN A 266 -8.65 -9.47 19.99
CA GLN A 266 -10.12 -9.37 20.03
C GLN A 266 -10.79 -10.65 20.53
N SER A 267 -10.17 -11.82 20.32
CA SER A 267 -10.73 -13.11 20.73
C SER A 267 -10.09 -13.67 22.00
N GLN A 268 -8.80 -13.41 22.20
CA GLN A 268 -8.04 -13.89 23.35
C GLN A 268 -7.07 -12.79 23.78
N ALA A 269 -7.31 -12.17 24.94
CA ALA A 269 -6.46 -11.10 25.50
C ALA A 269 -5.12 -11.63 26.06
N LYS A 270 -4.44 -12.52 25.32
CA LYS A 270 -3.18 -13.18 25.67
C LYS A 270 -2.26 -13.24 24.45
N CYS A 271 -0.95 -13.08 24.66
CA CYS A 271 0.05 -13.22 23.59
C CYS A 271 0.05 -14.65 23.01
N PRO A 272 0.06 -14.84 21.66
CA PRO A 272 0.08 -16.16 21.04
C PRO A 272 1.31 -17.02 21.38
N LEU A 273 2.44 -16.40 21.70
CA LEU A 273 3.72 -17.09 21.93
C LEU A 273 3.94 -17.40 23.42
N CYS A 274 3.91 -16.37 24.28
CA CYS A 274 4.20 -16.54 25.70
C CYS A 274 2.95 -16.58 26.61
N ARG A 275 1.74 -16.44 26.06
CA ARG A 275 0.46 -16.47 26.79
C ARG A 275 0.27 -15.39 27.86
N GLN A 276 1.17 -14.42 27.98
CA GLN A 276 1.02 -13.27 28.87
C GLN A 276 -0.21 -12.45 28.49
N SER A 277 -0.96 -11.92 29.47
CA SER A 277 -2.12 -11.08 29.22
C SER A 277 -1.71 -9.79 28.51
N VAL A 278 -2.33 -9.50 27.36
CA VAL A 278 -2.04 -8.31 26.55
C VAL A 278 -3.35 -7.60 26.23
N GLN A 279 -3.41 -6.30 26.50
CA GLN A 279 -4.52 -5.44 26.06
C GLN A 279 -4.20 -4.83 24.69
N PRO A 280 -5.19 -4.70 23.77
CA PRO A 280 -4.98 -4.10 22.44
C PRO A 280 -4.36 -2.71 22.47
N SER A 281 -4.72 -1.88 23.46
CA SER A 281 -4.19 -0.52 23.66
C SER A 281 -2.70 -0.46 23.99
N ARG A 282 -2.13 -1.58 24.46
CA ARG A 282 -0.70 -1.67 24.83
C ARG A 282 0.15 -2.29 23.72
N VAL A 283 -0.45 -2.63 22.57
CA VAL A 283 0.30 -3.05 21.39
C VAL A 283 0.86 -1.81 20.73
N VAL A 284 2.19 -1.75 20.61
CA VAL A 284 2.86 -0.62 19.98
C VAL A 284 3.11 -0.96 18.53
N PHE A 285 2.70 -0.06 17.65
CA PHE A 285 3.07 -0.11 16.25
C PHE A 285 4.52 0.30 16.09
N ILE A 286 5.37 -0.61 15.60
CA ILE A 286 6.73 -0.25 15.23
C ILE A 286 6.68 0.19 13.78
N LEU A 287 6.72 1.51 13.57
CA LEU A 287 7.13 2.07 12.28
C LEU A 287 8.59 1.65 12.10
N LEU A 288 8.80 0.48 11.52
CA LEU A 288 10.03 0.20 10.80
C LEU A 288 9.99 1.14 9.60
N ILE A 289 10.38 2.40 9.82
CA ILE A 289 11.10 3.11 8.77
C ILE A 289 12.18 2.10 8.42
N ALA A 290 12.18 1.62 7.18
CA ALA A 290 13.35 0.96 6.63
C ALA A 290 14.49 1.99 6.52
N ASN A 291 14.81 2.67 7.61
CA ASN A 291 16.17 3.00 7.92
C ASN A 291 16.79 1.63 8.17
N GLU A 292 17.35 1.07 7.10
CA GLU A 292 18.69 0.52 7.22
C GLU A 292 19.47 1.42 8.18
N SER A 293 19.43 1.13 9.49
CA SER A 293 20.47 1.55 10.42
C SER A 293 21.69 0.68 10.13
N VAL A 294 22.11 0.73 8.88
CA VAL A 294 23.49 0.80 8.52
C VAL A 294 24.07 1.92 9.37
N ARG A 295 24.63 1.56 10.51
CA ARG A 295 25.44 2.48 11.30
C ARG A 295 26.55 2.99 10.38
N TRP A 296 26.71 4.31 10.32
CA TRP A 296 27.80 4.95 9.61
C TRP A 296 29.13 4.33 10.06
N ASN A 297 29.94 3.91 9.09
CA ASN A 297 31.28 3.39 9.32
C ASN A 297 32.20 3.83 8.17
N HIS A 298 33.52 3.87 8.41
CA HIS A 298 34.50 4.40 7.47
C HIS A 298 34.52 3.63 6.14
N TYR A 299 34.23 2.33 6.16
CA TYR A 299 34.13 1.54 4.93
C TYR A 299 32.97 2.02 4.06
N LYS A 300 31.82 2.31 4.67
CA LYS A 300 30.64 2.82 3.96
C LYS A 300 30.80 4.25 3.47
N SER A 301 31.51 5.10 4.21
CA SER A 301 31.88 6.44 3.72
C SER A 301 32.68 6.40 2.41
N LEU A 302 33.40 5.30 2.16
CA LEU A 302 34.13 5.04 0.90
C LEU A 302 33.39 4.12 -0.09
N GLY A 303 32.22 3.59 0.28
CA GLY A 303 31.47 2.62 -0.53
C GLY A 303 32.17 1.27 -0.66
N LEU A 304 32.93 0.85 0.35
CA LEU A 304 33.73 -0.38 0.38
C LEU A 304 33.25 -1.37 1.45
N THR A 305 33.66 -2.62 1.34
CA THR A 305 33.48 -3.65 2.36
C THR A 305 34.75 -3.79 3.23
N PRO A 306 34.67 -4.37 4.44
CA PRO A 306 35.86 -4.62 5.28
C PRO A 306 36.91 -5.53 4.62
N SER A 307 36.54 -6.28 3.58
CA SER A 307 37.43 -7.11 2.78
C SER A 307 38.24 -6.35 1.71
N ALA A 308 38.03 -5.04 1.55
CA ALA A 308 38.69 -4.23 0.52
C ALA A 308 40.21 -4.14 0.72
N SER A 309 40.96 -4.19 -0.38
CA SER A 309 42.41 -4.04 -0.36
C SER A 309 42.84 -2.58 -0.15
N LEU A 310 44.12 -2.34 0.18
CA LEU A 310 44.65 -0.97 0.30
C LEU A 310 44.59 -0.21 -1.02
N THR A 311 44.73 -0.91 -2.15
CA THR A 311 44.57 -0.32 -3.49
C THR A 311 43.13 0.13 -3.74
N ASP A 312 42.14 -0.63 -3.27
CA ASP A 312 40.71 -0.28 -3.40
C ASP A 312 40.36 0.95 -2.54
N ILE A 313 40.90 1.02 -1.32
CA ILE A 313 40.72 2.18 -0.43
C ILE A 313 41.29 3.44 -1.06
N LYS A 314 42.50 3.36 -1.64
CA LYS A 314 43.17 4.48 -2.29
C LYS A 314 42.42 4.94 -3.54
N THR A 315 41.96 4.02 -4.38
CA THR A 315 41.20 4.35 -5.60
C THR A 315 39.83 4.96 -5.26
N ALA A 316 39.12 4.41 -4.26
CA ALA A 316 37.85 4.96 -3.79
C ALA A 316 38.01 6.39 -3.25
N TYR A 317 39.05 6.64 -2.46
CA TYR A 317 39.36 7.99 -1.96
C TYR A 317 39.59 9.00 -3.09
N TYR A 318 40.44 8.70 -4.08
CA TYR A 318 40.67 9.63 -5.19
C TYR A 318 39.41 9.89 -6.01
N ARG A 319 38.61 8.84 -6.28
CA ARG A 319 37.35 8.95 -7.01
C ARG A 319 36.37 9.87 -6.28
N LEU A 320 36.13 9.62 -5.00
CA LEU A 320 35.15 10.35 -4.20
C LEU A 320 35.60 11.77 -3.88
N SER A 321 36.89 11.99 -3.60
CA SER A 321 37.46 13.33 -3.40
C SER A 321 37.32 14.21 -4.64
N LYS A 322 37.48 13.64 -5.85
CA LYS A 322 37.27 14.37 -7.11
C LYS A 322 35.80 14.74 -7.36
N ILE A 323 34.86 13.94 -6.85
CA ILE A 323 33.41 14.18 -6.97
C ILE A 323 32.97 15.23 -5.96
N HIS A 324 33.39 15.12 -4.70
CA HIS A 324 32.93 15.95 -3.60
C HIS A 324 33.84 17.14 -3.26
N HIS A 325 34.84 17.45 -4.10
CA HIS A 325 35.73 18.59 -3.88
C HIS A 325 34.94 19.91 -3.74
N PRO A 326 35.23 20.77 -2.76
CA PRO A 326 34.51 22.03 -2.54
C PRO A 326 34.52 22.95 -3.78
N ASP A 327 35.65 23.02 -4.49
CA ASP A 327 35.81 23.85 -5.70
C ASP A 327 34.88 23.46 -6.85
N ARG A 328 34.49 22.18 -6.94
CA ARG A 328 33.59 21.71 -8.02
C ARG A 328 32.12 21.79 -7.64
N ASN A 329 31.82 21.99 -6.36
CA ASN A 329 30.47 21.92 -5.81
C ASN A 329 29.99 23.24 -5.21
N ASN A 330 30.62 24.37 -5.59
CA ASN A 330 30.24 25.73 -5.20
C ASN A 330 29.89 25.88 -3.70
N GLY A 331 30.65 25.22 -2.82
CA GLY A 331 30.46 25.32 -1.37
C GLY A 331 29.18 24.69 -0.80
N SER A 332 28.53 23.76 -1.51
CA SER A 332 27.39 23.00 -0.97
C SER A 332 27.72 22.33 0.37
N ALA A 333 26.92 22.62 1.41
CA ALA A 333 27.12 22.12 2.77
C ALA A 333 27.13 20.58 2.85
N THR A 334 26.33 19.92 1.99
CA THR A 334 26.23 18.45 1.93
C THR A 334 27.48 17.82 1.31
N SER A 335 28.02 18.38 0.23
CA SER A 335 29.28 17.92 -0.37
C SER A 335 30.47 18.17 0.54
N ALA A 336 30.49 19.30 1.27
CA ALA A 336 31.53 19.58 2.24
C ALA A 336 31.52 18.58 3.42
N GLN A 337 30.34 18.15 3.87
CA GLN A 337 30.22 17.11 4.89
C GLN A 337 30.70 15.74 4.38
N LYS A 338 30.23 15.32 3.20
CA LYS A 338 30.71 14.07 2.57
C LYS A 338 32.23 14.07 2.38
N PHE A 339 32.81 15.19 1.97
CA PHE A 339 34.26 15.33 1.82
C PHE A 339 35.01 15.12 3.15
N ARG A 340 34.52 15.70 4.26
CA ARG A 340 35.10 15.46 5.60
C ARG A 340 35.03 13.98 5.99
N ASP A 341 33.90 13.34 5.73
CA ASP A 341 33.69 11.92 6.07
C ASP A 341 34.62 11.01 5.25
N ILE A 342 34.84 11.33 3.96
CA ILE A 342 35.76 10.63 3.06
C ILE A 342 37.22 10.75 3.55
N VAL A 343 37.64 11.96 3.94
CA VAL A 343 39.00 12.21 4.44
C VAL A 343 39.24 11.46 5.75
N SER A 344 38.30 11.58 6.70
CA SER A 344 38.37 10.86 7.98
C SER A 344 38.43 9.34 7.78
N ALA A 345 37.61 8.80 6.86
CA ALA A 345 37.65 7.38 6.53
C ALA A 345 38.99 6.93 5.95
N TYR A 346 39.58 7.72 5.04
CA TYR A 346 40.87 7.39 4.47
C TYR A 346 42.01 7.47 5.49
N GLU A 347 41.99 8.44 6.41
CA GLU A 347 43.00 8.56 7.48
C GLU A 347 43.05 7.32 8.38
N VAL A 348 41.88 6.74 8.68
CA VAL A 348 41.76 5.54 9.52
C VAL A 348 42.09 4.27 8.75
N LEU A 349 41.57 4.14 7.51
CA LEU A 349 41.67 2.88 6.75
C LEU A 349 42.97 2.72 5.94
N SER A 350 43.68 3.81 5.65
CA SER A 350 44.92 3.77 4.86
C SER A 350 46.12 3.19 5.62
N LYS A 351 46.14 3.30 6.95
CA LYS A 351 47.22 2.79 7.82
C LYS A 351 46.85 1.42 8.38
N SER A 352 47.73 0.44 8.20
CA SER A 352 47.51 -0.95 8.64
C SER A 352 47.15 -1.06 10.12
N ASP A 353 47.86 -0.33 10.99
CA ASP A 353 47.65 -0.41 12.45
C ASP A 353 46.33 0.27 12.87
N SER A 354 46.01 1.44 12.30
CA SER A 354 44.74 2.14 12.54
C SER A 354 43.55 1.33 12.06
N ARG A 355 43.65 0.71 10.88
CA ARG A 355 42.61 -0.16 10.32
C ARG A 355 42.34 -1.37 11.20
N LYS A 356 43.39 -2.07 11.67
CA LYS A 356 43.25 -3.21 12.58
C LYS A 356 42.55 -2.83 13.88
N LYS A 357 42.90 -1.66 14.45
CA LYS A 357 42.26 -1.16 15.68
C LYS A 357 40.78 -0.86 15.44
N TYR A 358 40.46 -0.20 14.33
CA TYR A 358 39.11 0.11 13.93
C TYR A 358 38.25 -1.15 13.67
N ASP A 359 38.80 -2.14 12.98
CA ASP A 359 38.13 -3.41 12.71
C ASP A 359 37.82 -4.17 14.01
N LYS A 360 38.73 -4.11 14.99
CA LYS A 360 38.53 -4.68 16.33
C LYS A 360 37.40 -3.99 17.08
N GLU A 361 37.30 -2.66 17.00
CA GLU A 361 36.24 -1.85 17.62
C GLU A 361 34.87 -2.12 16.97
N ILE A 362 34.80 -2.19 15.63
CA ILE A 362 33.58 -2.58 14.91
C ILE A 362 33.12 -3.98 15.35
N PHE A 363 34.04 -4.94 15.39
CA PHE A 363 33.70 -6.33 15.73
C PHE A 363 33.29 -6.52 17.20
N GLN A 364 33.83 -5.70 18.12
CA GLN A 364 33.37 -5.69 19.52
C GLN A 364 31.98 -5.07 19.63
N SER A 365 31.71 -3.97 18.93
CA SER A 365 30.40 -3.30 18.96
C SER A 365 29.25 -4.18 18.44
N SER A 366 29.51 -5.06 17.47
CA SER A 366 28.51 -6.02 16.98
C SER A 366 28.26 -7.18 17.95
N LYS A 367 29.29 -7.59 18.72
CA LYS A 367 29.20 -8.70 19.69
C LYS A 367 28.47 -8.32 20.98
N TYR A 368 28.54 -7.05 21.41
CA TYR A 368 27.78 -6.56 22.57
C TYR A 368 26.27 -6.48 22.28
N HIS A 369 25.87 -6.16 21.04
CA HIS A 369 24.45 -6.04 20.66
C HIS A 369 23.71 -7.39 20.67
N LEU A 370 24.38 -8.47 20.24
CA LEU A 370 23.84 -9.83 20.29
C LEU A 370 23.65 -10.36 21.72
N ARG A 371 24.36 -9.78 22.71
CA ARG A 371 24.27 -10.20 24.12
C ARG A 371 23.20 -9.44 24.90
N SER A 372 22.87 -8.20 24.50
CA SER A 372 21.76 -7.42 25.07
C SER A 372 20.39 -7.85 24.55
N GLU A 373 20.32 -8.52 23.39
CA GLU A 373 19.06 -9.05 22.83
C GLU A 373 18.67 -10.43 23.38
N CYS A 374 19.58 -11.12 24.10
CA CYS A 374 19.31 -12.41 24.75
C CYS A 374 19.06 -12.31 26.26
N LYS A 375 19.05 -11.11 26.82
CA LYS A 375 18.60 -10.87 28.19
C LYS A 375 17.54 -9.78 28.14
N HIS A 376 16.29 -10.18 27.94
CA HIS A 376 15.11 -9.72 28.68
C HIS A 376 13.87 -10.46 28.19
#